data_AF-A0A2Z6QYU4-F1
#
_entry.id   AF-A0A2Z6QYU4-F1
#
_cell.length_a   1.000
_cell.length_b   1.000
_cell.length_c   1.000
_cell.angle_alpha   90.00
_cell.angle_beta   90.00
_cell.angle_gamma   90.00
#
_symmetry.space_group_name_H-M   'P 1'
#
loop_
_entity.id
_entity.type
_entity.pdbx_description
1 polymer ?
#
loop_
_entity_poly.entity_id
_entity_poly.type
_entity_poly.pdbx_seq_one_letter_code
_entity_poly.pdbx_strand_id
1 'polypeptide(L)'
;MCTLHEREPYLYMLMRCVRCMKTIEDWNHLWRCKSNNTNITQFINSAWETIAGEWLSLSEDASDTNFHVKILNILNEKSSFLNRAKIFDEAICSFVNKSLYMGYTDNKYKQLIGKFITKFQLEVKEIWKQRCSEVIQWEKCHEITSKIKKEHTTMKVIQKTFYNRNYELSKKAFLQGCIDRWVGSCVKGTSKLEKVWREQKVDDLWTYTLNRDTLFSVD
;
A
#
# COMPACT_ATOMS: atom_id res chain seq x y z
N MET A 1 1.65 2.50 0.46
CA MET A 1 1.65 2.48 -1.03
C MET A 1 2.97 3.02 -1.53
N CYS A 2 3.40 2.63 -2.74
CA CYS A 2 4.77 2.82 -3.25
C CYS A 2 4.81 3.71 -4.51
N THR A 3 5.75 4.65 -4.59
CA THR A 3 5.94 5.64 -5.69
C THR A 3 6.56 5.00 -6.96
N LEU A 4 6.60 5.70 -8.11
CA LEU A 4 7.26 5.19 -9.32
C LEU A 4 8.76 4.88 -9.07
N HIS A 5 9.48 5.83 -8.45
CA HIS A 5 10.88 5.64 -8.07
C HIS A 5 11.08 4.46 -7.11
N GLU A 6 10.25 4.34 -6.07
CA GLU A 6 10.38 3.23 -5.13
C GLU A 6 10.08 1.87 -5.79
N ARG A 7 9.17 1.82 -6.77
CA ARG A 7 8.88 0.60 -7.52
C ARG A 7 10.04 0.20 -8.42
N GLU A 8 10.55 1.13 -9.22
CA GLU A 8 11.61 0.88 -10.20
C GLU A 8 12.66 2.01 -10.20
N PRO A 9 13.56 2.06 -9.20
CA PRO A 9 14.47 3.20 -8.99
C PRO A 9 15.49 3.37 -10.13
N TYR A 10 15.80 2.28 -10.84
CA TYR A 10 16.69 2.29 -12.00
C TYR A 10 16.04 2.87 -13.26
N LEU A 11 14.70 2.82 -13.36
CA LEU A 11 13.96 3.36 -14.50
C LEU A 11 13.52 4.80 -14.24
N TYR A 12 13.16 5.11 -13.00
CA TYR A 12 12.74 6.44 -12.58
C TYR A 12 13.78 7.01 -11.63
N MET A 13 14.94 7.42 -12.15
CA MET A 13 16.10 7.81 -11.33
C MET A 13 15.84 8.95 -10.35
N LEU A 14 14.90 9.85 -10.68
CA LEU A 14 14.52 10.96 -9.82
C LEU A 14 13.29 10.59 -8.99
N MET A 15 13.29 10.99 -7.72
CA MET A 15 12.09 10.91 -6.86
C MET A 15 10.99 11.91 -7.27
N ARG A 16 11.25 12.78 -8.26
CA ARG A 16 10.30 13.79 -8.72
C ARG A 16 9.28 13.19 -9.67
N CYS A 17 8.07 13.74 -9.65
CA CYS A 17 7.03 13.31 -10.58
C CYS A 17 7.43 13.57 -12.03
N VAL A 18 7.39 12.53 -12.86
CA VAL A 18 7.74 12.60 -14.28
C VAL A 18 6.86 13.55 -15.11
N ARG A 19 5.68 13.92 -14.59
CA ARG A 19 4.72 14.81 -15.28
C ARG A 19 4.97 16.29 -15.01
N CYS A 20 5.30 16.65 -13.77
CA CYS A 20 5.49 18.06 -13.40
C CYS A 20 6.95 18.43 -13.18
N MET A 21 7.83 17.44 -12.96
CA MET A 21 9.27 17.56 -12.70
C MET A 21 9.67 18.47 -11.52
N LYS A 22 8.69 18.93 -10.74
CA LYS A 22 8.85 19.96 -9.69
C LYS A 22 8.83 19.37 -8.29
N THR A 23 7.86 18.51 -7.99
CA THR A 23 7.63 17.99 -6.65
C THR A 23 8.04 16.52 -6.56
N ILE A 24 8.49 16.12 -5.37
CA ILE A 24 8.69 14.70 -5.04
C ILE A 24 7.34 13.99 -5.19
N GLU A 25 7.37 12.87 -5.90
CA GLU A 25 6.18 12.06 -6.12
C GLU A 25 5.83 11.36 -4.81
N ASP A 26 4.71 11.75 -4.21
CA ASP A 26 4.05 11.01 -3.15
C ASP A 26 2.65 10.59 -3.61
N TRP A 27 1.93 9.81 -2.80
CA TRP A 27 0.59 9.37 -3.16
C TRP A 27 -0.37 10.56 -3.35
N ASN A 28 -0.25 11.57 -2.48
CA ASN A 28 -1.06 12.78 -2.51
C ASN A 28 -0.64 13.78 -3.59
N HIS A 29 0.46 13.51 -4.28
CA HIS A 29 1.00 14.39 -5.30
C HIS A 29 0.05 14.43 -6.48
N LEU A 30 -0.64 13.31 -6.78
CA LEU A 30 -1.66 13.29 -7.83
C LEU A 30 -2.66 14.46 -7.66
N TRP A 31 -3.11 14.70 -6.44
CA TRP A 31 -4.14 15.69 -6.13
C TRP A 31 -3.63 17.13 -6.10
N ARG A 32 -2.31 17.31 -6.12
CA ARG A 32 -1.62 18.61 -6.00
C ARG A 32 -0.69 18.86 -7.18
N CYS A 33 -0.70 17.97 -8.18
CA CYS A 33 0.20 18.05 -9.32
C CYS A 33 -0.20 19.21 -10.21
N LYS A 34 0.73 20.13 -10.49
CA LYS A 34 0.47 21.28 -11.38
C LYS A 34 0.12 20.87 -12.81
N SER A 35 0.50 19.66 -13.23
CA SER A 35 0.11 19.09 -14.52
C SER A 35 -1.30 18.51 -14.53
N ASN A 36 -1.97 18.47 -13.37
CA ASN A 36 -3.40 18.21 -13.27
C ASN A 36 -4.13 19.55 -13.18
N ASN A 37 -5.13 19.75 -14.03
CA ASN A 37 -6.00 20.93 -14.01
C ASN A 37 -7.05 20.88 -12.89
N THR A 38 -6.91 19.94 -11.96
CA THR A 38 -7.91 19.64 -10.93
C THR A 38 -7.24 19.19 -9.63
N ASN A 39 -7.90 19.48 -8.52
CA ASN A 39 -7.53 19.04 -7.18
C ASN A 39 -8.65 18.21 -6.55
N ILE A 40 -8.34 17.64 -5.39
CA ILE A 40 -9.28 16.71 -4.76
C ILE A 40 -10.57 17.33 -4.25
N THR A 41 -10.49 18.55 -3.72
CA THR A 41 -11.66 19.28 -3.24
C THR A 41 -12.66 19.51 -4.37
N GLN A 42 -12.18 19.75 -5.59
CA GLN A 42 -13.04 19.90 -6.76
C GLN A 42 -13.82 18.63 -7.08
N PHE A 43 -13.24 17.43 -6.91
CA PHE A 43 -13.97 16.16 -7.08
C PHE A 43 -15.02 15.93 -6.01
N ILE A 44 -14.67 16.22 -4.76
CA ILE A 44 -15.61 16.09 -3.65
C ILE A 44 -16.79 17.05 -3.86
N ASN A 45 -16.52 18.27 -4.31
CA ASN A 45 -17.55 19.25 -4.61
C ASN A 45 -18.41 18.82 -5.81
N SER A 46 -17.80 18.36 -6.89
CA SER A 46 -18.55 17.90 -8.07
C SER A 46 -19.44 16.69 -7.75
N ALA A 47 -18.92 15.72 -6.98
CA ALA A 47 -19.72 14.59 -6.50
C ALA A 47 -20.86 15.04 -5.58
N TRP A 48 -20.62 16.01 -4.70
CA TRP A 48 -21.65 16.59 -3.84
C TRP A 48 -22.77 17.28 -4.64
N GLU A 49 -22.42 18.10 -5.63
CA GLU A 49 -23.38 18.81 -6.48
C GLU A 49 -24.38 17.86 -7.15
N THR A 50 -23.96 16.63 -7.49
CA THR A 50 -24.87 15.63 -8.08
C THR A 50 -25.96 15.12 -7.14
N ILE A 51 -25.77 15.21 -5.82
CA ILE A 51 -26.72 14.70 -4.84
C ILE A 51 -27.33 15.80 -3.97
N ALA A 52 -26.80 17.03 -4.02
CA ALA A 52 -27.16 18.11 -3.10
C ALA A 52 -28.66 18.44 -3.12
N GLY A 53 -29.28 18.50 -4.31
CA GLY A 53 -30.72 18.78 -4.42
C GLY A 53 -31.59 17.68 -3.79
N GLU A 54 -31.31 16.42 -4.11
CA GLU A 54 -32.00 15.27 -3.51
C GLU A 54 -31.76 15.22 -1.99
N TRP A 55 -30.54 15.50 -1.53
CA TRP A 55 -30.19 15.53 -0.12
C TRP A 55 -30.98 16.59 0.66
N LEU A 56 -31.01 17.82 0.15
CA LEU A 56 -31.76 18.92 0.76
C LEU A 56 -33.26 18.65 0.80
N SER A 57 -33.80 17.97 -0.21
CA SER A 57 -35.22 17.60 -0.23
C SER A 57 -35.61 16.54 0.81
N LEU A 58 -34.65 15.73 1.27
CA LEU A 58 -34.85 14.72 2.31
C LEU A 58 -34.57 15.27 3.72
N SER A 59 -33.71 16.28 3.80
CA SER A 59 -33.26 16.92 5.03
C SER A 59 -34.32 17.88 5.57
N GLU A 60 -35.21 17.41 6.44
CA GLU A 60 -36.12 18.28 7.21
C GLU A 60 -35.38 19.09 8.30
N ASP A 61 -34.19 18.64 8.71
CA ASP A 61 -33.44 19.17 9.85
C ASP A 61 -32.25 20.07 9.46
N ALA A 62 -32.15 21.25 10.07
CA ALA A 62 -31.04 22.19 9.84
C ALA A 62 -29.66 21.59 10.17
N SER A 63 -29.59 20.56 11.03
CA SER A 63 -28.34 19.88 11.40
C SER A 63 -27.76 18.98 10.28
N ASP A 64 -28.58 18.61 9.29
CA ASP A 64 -28.19 17.76 8.16
C ASP A 64 -27.83 18.56 6.90
N THR A 65 -28.09 19.87 6.90
CA THR A 65 -27.61 20.81 5.87
C THR A 65 -26.08 20.88 5.80
N ASN A 66 -25.39 20.52 6.89
CA ASN A 66 -23.92 20.47 6.97
C ASN A 66 -23.31 19.11 6.56
N PHE A 67 -24.07 18.21 5.92
CA PHE A 67 -23.54 16.91 5.51
C PHE A 67 -22.28 17.00 4.63
N HIS A 68 -22.19 17.98 3.74
CA HIS A 68 -20.98 18.22 2.96
C HIS A 68 -19.74 18.39 3.85
N VAL A 69 -19.86 19.17 4.94
CA VAL A 69 -18.80 19.37 5.93
C VAL A 69 -18.52 18.08 6.71
N LYS A 70 -19.55 17.33 7.10
CA LYS A 70 -19.40 16.03 7.78
C LYS A 70 -18.60 15.05 6.92
N ILE A 71 -18.94 14.92 5.63
CA ILE A 71 -18.22 14.04 4.70
C ILE A 71 -16.77 14.47 4.52
N LEU A 72 -16.52 15.78 4.35
CA LEU A 72 -15.14 16.29 4.27
C LEU A 72 -14.32 15.95 5.51
N ASN A 73 -14.92 16.07 6.70
CA ASN A 73 -14.27 15.70 7.95
C ASN A 73 -13.98 14.20 7.99
N ILE A 74 -14.96 13.34 7.69
CA ILE A 74 -14.79 11.88 7.67
C ILE A 74 -13.70 11.48 6.67
N LEU A 75 -13.73 12.00 5.44
CA LEU A 75 -12.71 11.70 4.44
C LEU A 75 -11.30 12.11 4.91
N ASN A 76 -11.19 13.17 5.71
CA ASN A 76 -9.92 13.66 6.22
C ASN A 76 -9.40 12.90 7.45
N GLU A 77 -10.22 12.05 8.08
CA GLU A 77 -9.82 11.20 9.20
C GLU A 77 -8.77 10.18 8.80
N LYS A 78 -8.04 9.68 9.78
CA LYS A 78 -7.01 8.65 9.59
C LYS A 78 -7.66 7.33 9.22
N SER A 79 -7.11 6.67 8.21
CA SER A 79 -7.51 5.31 7.86
C SER A 79 -7.07 4.32 8.95
N SER A 80 -7.97 3.42 9.32
CA SER A 80 -7.65 2.26 10.17
C SER A 80 -7.08 1.08 9.39
N PHE A 81 -7.28 1.06 8.07
CA PHE A 81 -6.87 -0.04 7.18
C PHE A 81 -5.56 0.24 6.44
N LEU A 82 -5.32 1.50 6.07
CA LEU A 82 -4.16 1.92 5.29
C LEU A 82 -3.19 2.71 6.18
N ASN A 83 -1.99 2.15 6.37
CA ASN A 83 -0.96 2.79 7.19
C ASN A 83 -0.58 4.18 6.66
N ARG A 84 -0.58 5.19 7.55
CA ARG A 84 -0.32 6.61 7.26
C ARG A 84 -1.21 7.22 6.17
N ALA A 85 -2.39 6.65 5.93
CA ALA A 85 -3.36 7.16 4.97
C ALA A 85 -4.58 7.76 5.66
N LYS A 86 -5.41 8.45 4.89
CA LYS A 86 -6.72 8.97 5.30
C LYS A 86 -7.84 8.08 4.78
N ILE A 87 -9.04 8.20 5.31
CA ILE A 87 -10.24 7.52 4.78
C ILE A 87 -10.45 7.88 3.30
N PHE A 88 -10.11 9.11 2.94
CA PHE A 88 -10.00 9.56 1.57
C PHE A 88 -9.19 8.63 0.65
N ASP A 89 -8.05 8.13 1.13
CA ASP A 89 -7.19 7.21 0.37
C ASP A 89 -7.84 5.84 0.16
N GLU A 90 -8.72 5.43 1.08
CA GLU A 90 -9.54 4.23 0.91
C GLU A 90 -10.52 4.40 -0.25
N ALA A 91 -11.21 5.54 -0.30
CA ALA A 91 -12.21 5.83 -1.34
C ALA A 91 -11.61 5.83 -2.75
N ILE A 92 -10.38 6.34 -2.90
CA ILE A 92 -9.61 6.27 -4.15
C ILE A 92 -9.33 4.82 -4.57
N CYS A 93 -9.02 3.96 -3.60
CA CYS A 93 -8.73 2.55 -3.83
C CYS A 93 -9.99 1.68 -3.93
N SER A 94 -11.16 2.30 -4.13
CA SER A 94 -12.47 1.62 -4.16
C SER A 94 -12.86 0.92 -2.86
N PHE A 95 -12.20 1.24 -1.73
CA PHE A 95 -12.60 0.78 -0.41
C PHE A 95 -13.55 1.80 0.21
N VAL A 96 -14.77 1.38 0.47
CA VAL A 96 -15.79 2.26 1.05
C VAL A 96 -15.78 2.13 2.57
N ASN A 97 -15.38 3.21 3.25
CA ASN A 97 -15.34 3.24 4.69
C ASN A 97 -16.76 3.35 5.28
N LYS A 98 -17.07 2.48 6.27
CA LYS A 98 -18.39 2.43 6.91
C LYS A 98 -18.75 3.72 7.65
N SER A 99 -17.76 4.51 8.08
CA SER A 99 -17.97 5.80 8.74
C SER A 99 -18.76 6.79 7.86
N LEU A 100 -18.67 6.68 6.53
CA LEU A 100 -19.46 7.51 5.60
C LEU A 100 -20.97 7.30 5.73
N TYR A 101 -21.41 6.16 6.26
CA TYR A 101 -22.82 5.83 6.47
C TYR A 101 -23.25 5.94 7.94
N MET A 102 -22.32 6.22 8.87
CA MET A 102 -22.65 6.29 10.29
C MET A 102 -23.60 7.46 10.57
N GLY A 103 -24.65 7.20 11.34
CA GLY A 103 -25.71 8.18 11.64
C GLY A 103 -26.90 8.16 10.67
N TYR A 104 -26.78 7.49 9.52
CA TYR A 104 -27.86 7.39 8.53
C TYR A 104 -28.48 5.98 8.54
N THR A 105 -29.66 5.84 9.13
CA THR A 105 -30.39 4.57 9.17
C THR A 105 -31.28 4.37 7.94
N ASP A 106 -31.91 5.44 7.46
CA ASP A 106 -32.79 5.45 6.29
C ASP A 106 -32.01 5.11 5.00
N ASN A 107 -32.61 4.20 4.22
CA ASN A 107 -32.07 3.70 2.97
C ASN A 107 -31.89 4.80 1.90
N LYS A 108 -32.73 5.84 1.90
CA LYS A 108 -32.63 6.95 0.94
C LYS A 108 -31.30 7.68 1.07
N TYR A 109 -30.89 8.01 2.30
CA TYR A 109 -29.57 8.63 2.56
C TYR A 109 -28.42 7.69 2.17
N LYS A 110 -28.53 6.40 2.47
CA LYS A 110 -27.52 5.41 2.06
C LYS A 110 -27.36 5.34 0.54
N GLN A 111 -28.46 5.42 -0.20
CA GLN A 111 -28.43 5.48 -1.67
C GLN A 111 -27.73 6.75 -2.16
N LEU A 112 -28.02 7.91 -1.57
CA LEU A 112 -27.35 9.17 -1.92
C LEU A 112 -25.85 9.12 -1.63
N ILE A 113 -25.44 8.62 -0.47
CA ILE A 113 -24.03 8.39 -0.13
C ILE A 113 -23.37 7.45 -1.16
N GLY A 114 -24.07 6.38 -1.56
CA GLY A 114 -23.62 5.48 -2.63
C GLY A 114 -23.44 6.18 -3.97
N LYS A 115 -24.38 7.04 -4.38
CA LYS A 115 -24.27 7.86 -5.60
C LYS A 115 -23.06 8.79 -5.53
N PHE A 116 -22.87 9.48 -4.41
CA PHE A 116 -21.71 10.36 -4.16
C PHE A 116 -20.39 9.60 -4.32
N ILE A 117 -20.24 8.45 -3.63
CA ILE A 117 -19.02 7.63 -3.71
C ILE A 117 -18.77 7.15 -5.14
N THR A 118 -19.81 6.70 -5.83
CA THR A 118 -19.69 6.19 -7.20
C THR A 118 -19.22 7.29 -8.15
N LYS A 119 -19.83 8.48 -8.07
CA LYS A 119 -19.44 9.65 -8.86
C LYS A 119 -17.99 10.05 -8.58
N PHE A 120 -17.63 10.14 -7.31
CA PHE A 120 -16.26 10.43 -6.88
C PHE A 120 -15.25 9.42 -7.44
N GLN A 121 -15.53 8.12 -7.35
CA GLN A 121 -14.65 7.06 -7.86
C GLN A 121 -14.48 7.09 -9.39
N LEU A 122 -15.56 7.40 -10.12
CA LEU A 122 -15.49 7.54 -11.58
C LEU A 122 -14.56 8.68 -12.00
N GLU A 123 -14.64 9.82 -11.31
CA GLU A 123 -13.81 10.98 -11.62
C GLU A 123 -12.34 10.74 -11.29
N VAL A 124 -12.07 10.10 -10.15
CA VAL A 124 -10.73 9.64 -9.75
C VAL A 124 -10.12 8.71 -10.81
N LYS A 125 -10.93 7.79 -11.36
CA LYS A 125 -10.49 6.83 -12.38
C LYS A 125 -10.06 7.52 -13.67
N GLU A 126 -10.77 8.56 -14.10
CA GLU A 126 -10.41 9.31 -15.32
C GLU A 126 -9.09 10.05 -15.18
N ILE A 127 -8.82 10.69 -14.03
CA ILE A 127 -7.48 11.25 -13.76
C ILE A 127 -6.41 10.17 -13.82
N TRP A 128 -6.68 9.01 -13.21
CA TRP A 128 -5.69 7.94 -13.15
C TRP A 128 -5.36 7.45 -14.57
N LYS A 129 -6.38 7.33 -15.42
CA LYS A 129 -6.22 6.97 -16.84
C LYS A 129 -5.41 8.01 -17.60
N GLN A 130 -5.70 9.30 -17.42
CA GLN A 130 -4.92 10.38 -18.03
C GLN A 130 -3.45 10.33 -17.60
N ARG A 131 -3.19 10.26 -16.28
CA ARG A 131 -1.84 10.12 -15.73
C ARG A 131 -1.10 8.93 -16.30
N CYS A 132 -1.72 7.75 -16.31
CA CYS A 132 -1.11 6.54 -16.85
C CYS A 132 -0.72 6.74 -18.33
N SER A 133 -1.57 7.39 -19.11
CA SER A 133 -1.31 7.66 -20.53
C SER A 133 -0.10 8.59 -20.71
N GLU A 134 -0.01 9.65 -19.91
CA GLU A 134 1.12 10.59 -19.95
C GLU A 134 2.43 9.95 -19.48
N VAL A 135 2.39 9.11 -18.44
CA VAL A 135 3.57 8.34 -17.99
C VAL A 135 4.03 7.37 -19.08
N ILE A 136 3.10 6.65 -19.73
CA ILE A 136 3.43 5.76 -20.86
C ILE A 136 4.07 6.54 -22.01
N GLN A 137 3.58 7.74 -22.31
CA GLN A 137 4.16 8.58 -23.34
C GLN A 137 5.57 9.03 -22.96
N TRP A 138 5.78 9.48 -21.73
CA TRP A 138 7.09 9.82 -21.20
C TRP A 138 8.06 8.64 -21.28
N GLU A 139 7.62 7.45 -20.88
CA GLU A 139 8.41 6.21 -20.97
C GLU A 139 8.85 5.89 -22.40
N LYS A 140 7.95 6.07 -23.39
CA LYS A 140 8.30 5.90 -24.81
C LYS A 140 9.39 6.87 -25.25
N CYS A 141 9.34 8.13 -24.80
CA CYS A 141 10.38 9.12 -25.10
C CYS A 141 11.73 8.82 -24.43
N HIS A 142 11.75 8.01 -23.37
CA HIS A 142 12.95 7.61 -22.64
C HIS A 142 13.34 6.15 -22.95
N GLU A 143 12.78 5.56 -24.01
CA GLU A 143 13.06 4.19 -24.45
C GLU A 143 12.78 3.11 -23.39
N ILE A 144 11.93 3.42 -22.39
CA ILE A 144 11.52 2.48 -21.35
C ILE A 144 10.43 1.57 -21.91
N THR A 145 10.83 0.38 -22.35
CA THR A 145 9.91 -0.60 -22.93
C THR A 145 9.34 -1.58 -21.89
N SER A 146 8.21 -2.21 -22.21
CA SER A 146 7.64 -3.29 -21.40
C SER A 146 8.61 -4.47 -21.22
N LYS A 147 9.54 -4.69 -22.16
CA LYS A 147 10.56 -5.73 -22.06
C LYS A 147 11.54 -5.43 -20.92
N ILE A 148 12.06 -4.21 -20.87
CA ILE A 148 12.98 -3.75 -19.81
C ILE A 148 12.33 -3.91 -18.43
N LYS A 149 11.06 -3.50 -18.28
CA LYS A 149 10.32 -3.66 -17.01
C LYS A 149 10.17 -5.12 -16.59
N LYS A 150 9.90 -6.01 -17.56
CA LYS A 150 9.74 -7.46 -17.30
C LYS A 150 11.06 -8.12 -16.91
N GLU A 151 12.13 -7.83 -17.63
CA GLU A 151 13.47 -8.36 -17.35
C GLU A 151 13.91 -8.02 -15.92
N HIS A 152 13.69 -6.78 -15.50
CA HIS A 152 14.01 -6.36 -14.14
C HIS A 152 13.11 -6.99 -13.08
N THR A 153 11.81 -7.15 -13.37
CA THR A 153 10.89 -7.87 -12.48
C THR A 153 11.34 -9.32 -12.30
N THR A 154 11.73 -10.00 -13.38
CA THR A 154 12.25 -11.37 -13.34
C THR A 154 13.55 -11.44 -12.53
N MET A 155 14.48 -10.49 -12.71
CA MET A 155 15.70 -10.41 -11.91
C MET A 155 15.42 -10.24 -10.42
N LYS A 156 14.49 -9.34 -10.03
CA LYS A 156 14.08 -9.17 -8.63
C LYS A 156 13.50 -10.46 -8.03
N VAL A 157 12.66 -11.17 -8.78
CA VAL A 157 12.09 -12.46 -8.34
C VAL A 157 13.19 -13.51 -8.17
N ILE A 158 14.12 -13.60 -9.12
CA ILE A 158 15.26 -14.53 -9.04
C ILE A 158 16.13 -14.21 -7.83
N GLN A 159 16.50 -12.95 -7.62
CA GLN A 159 17.30 -12.52 -6.47
C GLN A 159 16.60 -12.82 -5.13
N LYS A 160 15.30 -12.54 -5.02
CA LYS A 160 14.52 -12.84 -3.81
C LYS A 160 14.43 -14.35 -3.56
N THR A 161 14.23 -15.14 -4.61
CA THR A 161 14.16 -16.61 -4.52
C THR A 161 15.53 -17.20 -4.13
N PHE A 162 16.61 -16.66 -4.71
CA PHE A 162 17.98 -17.04 -4.38
C PHE A 162 18.33 -16.69 -2.92
N TYR A 163 18.01 -15.48 -2.47
CA TYR A 163 18.18 -15.06 -1.08
C TYR A 163 17.41 -15.98 -0.12
N ASN A 164 16.13 -16.23 -0.38
CA ASN A 164 15.31 -17.12 0.45
C ASN A 164 15.87 -18.55 0.47
N ARG A 165 16.33 -19.06 -0.69
CA ARG A 165 16.95 -20.39 -0.77
C ARG A 165 18.25 -20.45 0.04
N ASN A 166 19.10 -19.43 -0.05
CA ASN A 166 20.34 -19.35 0.72
C ASN A 166 20.07 -19.20 2.21
N TYR A 167 19.07 -18.40 2.60
CA TYR A 167 18.62 -18.29 3.98
C TYR A 167 18.19 -19.65 4.55
N GLU A 168 17.39 -20.41 3.81
CA GLU A 168 16.98 -21.77 4.21
C GLU A 168 18.14 -22.75 4.28
N LEU A 169 19.10 -22.67 3.33
CA LEU A 169 20.31 -23.50 3.35
C LEU A 169 21.22 -23.16 4.54
N SER A 170 21.45 -21.87 4.82
CA SER A 170 22.22 -21.39 5.96
C SER A 170 21.56 -21.75 7.29
N LYS A 171 20.22 -21.62 7.39
CA LYS A 171 19.46 -22.07 8.55
C LYS A 171 19.62 -23.57 8.78
N LYS A 172 19.50 -24.40 7.73
CA LYS A 172 19.72 -25.85 7.81
C LYS A 172 21.14 -26.20 8.21
N ALA A 173 22.14 -25.52 7.65
CA ALA A 173 23.55 -25.74 8.00
C ALA A 173 23.86 -25.35 9.45
N PHE A 174 23.29 -24.24 9.94
CA PHE A 174 23.41 -23.83 11.34
C PHE A 174 22.76 -24.87 12.27
N LEU A 175 21.52 -25.26 11.99
CA LEU A 175 20.81 -26.28 12.77
C LEU A 175 21.60 -27.59 12.78
N GLN A 176 22.13 -28.02 11.63
CA GLN A 176 22.98 -29.21 11.54
C GLN A 176 24.26 -29.05 12.37
N GLY A 177 24.93 -27.90 12.32
CA GLY A 177 26.11 -27.64 13.15
C GLY A 177 25.80 -27.65 14.66
N CYS A 178 24.62 -27.16 15.06
CA CYS A 178 24.14 -27.28 16.43
C CYS A 178 23.85 -28.74 16.81
N ILE A 179 23.21 -29.51 15.92
CA ILE A 179 23.00 -30.96 16.09
C ILE A 179 24.35 -31.64 16.24
N ASP A 180 25.30 -31.44 15.32
CA ASP A 180 26.59 -32.15 15.33
C ASP A 180 27.41 -31.80 16.58
N ARG A 181 27.38 -30.54 17.03
CA ARG A 181 28.06 -30.09 18.27
C ARG A 181 27.43 -30.70 19.53
N TRP A 182 26.11 -30.91 19.52
CA TRP A 182 25.35 -31.41 20.67
C TRP A 182 25.22 -32.95 20.69
N VAL A 183 24.91 -33.56 19.54
CA VAL A 183 24.92 -35.01 19.30
C VAL A 183 26.35 -35.57 19.38
N GLY A 184 27.36 -34.81 18.92
CA GLY A 184 28.77 -35.14 19.14
C GLY A 184 29.17 -35.20 20.62
N SER A 185 28.41 -34.52 21.50
CA SER A 185 28.56 -34.61 22.96
C SER A 185 27.57 -35.58 23.63
N CYS A 186 26.44 -35.93 23.01
CA CYS A 186 25.39 -36.71 23.68
C CYS A 186 25.02 -38.06 23.07
N VAL A 187 25.52 -38.46 21.90
CA VAL A 187 25.05 -39.72 21.28
C VAL A 187 26.15 -40.48 20.52
N LYS A 188 26.87 -41.33 21.25
CA LYS A 188 27.08 -42.70 20.74
C LYS A 188 25.70 -43.37 20.65
N GLY A 189 25.06 -43.28 19.48
CA GLY A 189 23.89 -44.05 19.01
C GLY A 189 22.53 -43.83 19.70
N THR A 190 21.58 -43.13 19.04
CA THR A 190 20.11 -43.33 19.12
C THR A 190 19.35 -42.26 18.32
N SER A 191 18.66 -42.67 17.24
CA SER A 191 17.84 -41.84 16.34
C SER A 191 16.61 -41.18 17.00
N LYS A 192 16.23 -41.62 18.21
CA LYS A 192 15.07 -41.13 18.95
C LYS A 192 15.26 -39.71 19.49
N LEU A 193 16.51 -39.31 19.76
CA LEU A 193 16.85 -38.00 20.33
C LEU A 193 16.78 -36.88 19.28
N GLU A 194 17.05 -37.17 18.00
CA GLU A 194 16.98 -36.18 16.91
C GLU A 194 15.54 -35.66 16.71
N LYS A 195 14.54 -36.54 16.84
CA LYS A 195 13.12 -36.18 16.71
C LYS A 195 12.65 -35.29 17.87
N VAL A 196 12.99 -35.66 19.11
CA VAL A 196 12.63 -34.89 20.32
C VAL A 196 13.24 -33.50 20.28
N TRP A 197 14.47 -33.36 19.78
CA TRP A 197 15.15 -32.05 19.71
C TRP A 197 14.53 -31.10 18.68
N ARG A 198 14.10 -31.61 17.50
CA ARG A 198 13.34 -30.82 16.51
C ARG A 198 12.01 -30.32 17.08
N GLU A 199 11.38 -31.09 17.98
CA GLU A 199 10.10 -30.74 18.61
C GLU A 199 10.25 -29.71 19.76
N GLN A 200 11.44 -29.57 20.37
CA GLN A 200 11.69 -28.62 21.48
C GLN A 200 12.04 -27.17 21.05
N LYS A 201 11.71 -26.74 19.83
CA LYS A 201 11.76 -25.34 19.36
C LYS A 201 13.13 -24.63 19.46
N VAL A 202 14.19 -25.29 19.00
CA VAL A 202 15.53 -24.68 18.82
C VAL A 202 15.55 -23.55 17.79
N ASP A 203 14.51 -23.39 16.96
CA ASP A 203 14.34 -22.24 16.06
C ASP A 203 14.53 -20.89 16.78
N ASP A 204 14.17 -20.79 18.07
CA ASP A 204 14.35 -19.57 18.88
C ASP A 204 15.82 -19.17 19.10
N LEU A 205 16.75 -20.13 19.10
CA LEU A 205 18.20 -19.85 19.23
C LEU A 205 18.77 -19.18 17.97
N TRP A 206 18.24 -19.50 16.79
CA TRP A 206 18.62 -18.84 15.53
C TRP A 206 18.13 -17.39 15.48
N THR A 207 16.92 -17.14 15.97
CA THR A 207 16.35 -15.79 16.11
C THR A 207 17.15 -14.95 17.12
N TYR A 208 17.68 -15.57 18.18
CA TYR A 208 18.55 -14.91 19.17
C TYR A 208 19.90 -14.49 18.57
N THR A 209 20.50 -15.30 17.69
CA THR A 209 21.76 -14.95 16.99
C THR A 209 21.57 -13.85 15.93
N LEU A 210 20.50 -13.90 15.14
CA LEU A 210 20.19 -12.87 14.14
C LEU A 210 19.94 -11.49 14.77
N ASN A 211 19.34 -11.45 15.96
CA ASN A 211 19.12 -10.20 16.70
C ASN A 211 20.38 -9.67 17.40
N ARG A 212 21.43 -10.49 17.55
CA ARG A 212 22.72 -10.03 18.10
C ARG A 212 23.51 -9.24 17.07
N ASP A 213 23.51 -9.67 15.80
CA ASP A 213 24.25 -9.00 14.73
C ASP A 213 23.63 -7.64 14.33
N THR A 214 22.33 -7.44 14.60
CA THR A 214 21.65 -6.13 14.46
C THR A 214 21.83 -5.20 15.67
N LEU A 215 22.31 -5.70 16.81
CA LEU A 215 22.62 -4.90 18.00
C LEU A 215 24.07 -4.37 18.02
N PHE A 216 24.96 -4.89 17.17
CA PHE A 216 26.35 -4.44 17.03
C PHE A 216 26.63 -3.62 15.76
N SER A 217 25.59 -3.16 15.07
CA SER A 217 25.71 -2.15 14.00
C SER A 217 25.20 -0.79 14.49
N VAL A 218 25.85 -0.31 15.55
CA VAL A 218 25.94 1.13 15.84
C VAL A 218 27.41 1.42 16.05
N ASP A 219 28.03 1.90 14.98
CA ASP A 219 29.09 2.91 14.98
C ASP A 219 28.83 3.83 13.78
#